data_AF-A0A9E2S069-F1
#
_entry.id   AF-A0A9E2S069-F1
#
_cell.length_a   1.000
_cell.length_b   1.000
_cell.length_c   1.000
_cell.angle_alpha   90.00
_cell.angle_beta   90.00
_cell.angle_gamma   90.00
#
_symmetry.space_group_name_H-M   'P 1'
#
loop_
_entity.id
_entity.type
_entity.pdbx_description
1 polymer ?
#
loop_
_entity_poly.entity_id
_entity_poly.type
_entity_poly.pdbx_seq_one_letter_code
_entity_poly.pdbx_strand_id
1 'polypeptide(L)'
;ATLSSAGMFLYVDGTQVASDPSNTSAQTFSGYWRLGYDNLNGWPSKPASDYFVGNLADVAIFPSALSAQSVATLYSATSSSAESQAILALNPSAFWPLNG
;
A
#
# COMPACT_ATOMS: atom_id res chain seq x y z
N ALA A 1 -3.76 -0.27 -1.23
CA ALA A 1 -4.79 0.53 -1.94
C ALA A 1 -4.31 0.83 -3.35
N THR A 2 -5.21 1.11 -4.29
CA THR A 2 -4.91 1.47 -5.68
C THR A 2 -5.74 2.70 -6.07
N LEU A 3 -5.18 3.58 -6.91
CA LEU A 3 -5.81 4.84 -7.33
C LEU A 3 -5.76 4.96 -8.84
N SER A 4 -6.91 5.19 -9.46
CA SER A 4 -7.04 5.44 -10.90
C SER A 4 -8.03 6.57 -11.18
N SER A 5 -8.26 6.87 -12.45
CA SER A 5 -9.33 7.79 -12.87
C SER A 5 -10.73 7.31 -12.48
N ALA A 6 -10.90 6.03 -12.12
CA ALA A 6 -12.16 5.48 -11.63
C ALA A 6 -12.36 5.62 -10.11
N GLY A 7 -11.35 6.12 -9.37
CA GLY A 7 -11.40 6.27 -7.93
C GLY A 7 -10.26 5.58 -7.18
N MET A 8 -10.38 5.57 -5.86
CA MET A 8 -9.50 4.86 -4.93
C MET A 8 -10.16 3.58 -4.43
N PHE A 9 -9.39 2.50 -4.32
CA PHE A 9 -9.87 1.19 -3.90
C PHE A 9 -8.94 0.60 -2.85
N LEU A 10 -9.50 0.14 -1.72
CA LEU A 10 -8.78 -0.53 -0.64
C LEU A 10 -9.07 -2.03 -0.69
N TYR A 11 -8.00 -2.81 -0.67
CA TYR A 11 -8.04 -4.26 -0.63
C TYR A 11 -7.37 -4.74 0.65
N VAL A 12 -7.95 -5.77 1.26
CA VAL A 12 -7.41 -6.51 2.41
C VAL A 12 -7.55 -7.98 2.06
N ASP A 13 -6.49 -8.77 2.26
CA ASP A 13 -6.48 -10.21 1.97
C ASP A 13 -6.97 -10.55 0.55
N GLY A 14 -6.47 -9.81 -0.45
CA GLY A 14 -6.86 -9.99 -1.85
C GLY A 14 -8.24 -9.45 -2.24
N THR A 15 -9.06 -9.00 -1.27
CA THR A 15 -10.48 -8.65 -1.47
C THR A 15 -10.72 -7.15 -1.32
N GLN A 16 -11.50 -6.54 -2.20
CA GLN A 16 -11.88 -5.13 -2.07
C GLN A 16 -12.83 -4.93 -0.87
N VAL A 17 -12.43 -4.09 0.09
CA VAL A 17 -13.21 -3.81 1.31
C VAL A 17 -13.77 -2.40 1.35
N ALA A 18 -13.21 -1.46 0.58
CA ALA A 18 -13.71 -0.11 0.46
C ALA A 18 -13.34 0.51 -0.89
N SER A 19 -14.11 1.51 -1.31
CA SER A 19 -13.83 2.31 -2.49
C SER A 19 -14.37 3.73 -2.33
N ASP A 20 -13.66 4.70 -2.91
CA ASP A 20 -14.10 6.08 -3.03
C ASP A 20 -13.96 6.53 -4.50
N PRO A 21 -15.08 6.61 -5.25
CA PRO A 21 -15.05 7.01 -6.65
C PRO A 21 -14.79 8.52 -6.84
N SER A 22 -14.92 9.34 -5.78
CA SER A 22 -14.75 10.79 -5.87
C SER A 22 -13.27 11.22 -5.86
N ASN A 23 -12.39 10.37 -5.37
CA ASN A 23 -10.95 10.62 -5.32
C ASN A 23 -10.24 9.98 -6.52
N THR A 24 -10.02 10.76 -7.58
CA THR A 24 -9.50 10.28 -8.87
C THR A 24 -8.07 10.72 -9.18
N SER A 25 -7.42 11.43 -8.26
CA SER A 25 -6.08 11.99 -8.48
C SER A 25 -5.27 12.03 -7.19
N ALA A 26 -4.00 11.67 -7.28
CA ALA A 26 -3.09 11.75 -6.14
C ALA A 26 -2.77 13.22 -5.82
N GLN A 27 -2.57 13.52 -4.55
CA GLN A 27 -1.98 14.78 -4.15
C GLN A 27 -0.51 14.82 -4.58
N THR A 28 -0.08 15.94 -5.17
CA THR A 28 1.35 16.19 -5.40
C THR A 28 2.05 16.40 -4.06
N PHE A 29 3.05 15.56 -3.78
CA PHE A 29 3.83 15.62 -2.54
C PHE A 29 5.32 15.56 -2.85
N SER A 30 6.10 16.46 -2.23
CA SER A 30 7.57 16.45 -2.29
C SER A 30 8.11 16.07 -0.92
N GLY A 31 8.77 14.92 -0.85
CA GLY A 31 9.31 14.39 0.40
C GLY A 31 9.67 12.92 0.29
N TYR A 32 9.86 12.29 1.45
CA TYR A 32 10.20 10.88 1.56
C TYR A 32 8.96 10.07 1.95
N TRP A 33 8.90 8.83 1.46
CA TRP A 33 8.02 7.82 2.02
C TRP A 33 8.35 7.59 3.50
N ARG A 34 7.32 7.49 4.34
CA ARG A 34 7.44 7.18 5.76
C ARG A 34 6.72 5.87 6.02
N LEU A 35 7.42 4.92 6.66
CA LEU A 35 6.89 3.60 6.99
C LEU A 35 6.98 3.40 8.50
N GLY A 36 5.89 2.96 9.13
CA GLY A 36 5.84 2.69 10.57
C GLY A 36 5.79 3.92 11.48
N TYR A 37 5.76 5.14 10.93
CA TYR A 37 5.58 6.39 11.67
C TYR A 37 5.04 7.48 10.75
N ASP A 38 4.18 8.38 11.26
CA ASP A 38 3.91 9.67 10.63
C ASP A 38 3.49 10.74 11.66
N ASN A 39 3.48 12.02 11.29
CA ASN A 39 2.88 13.08 12.08
C ASN A 39 1.37 13.16 11.79
N LEU A 40 0.56 12.70 12.74
CA LEU A 40 -0.90 12.63 12.60
C LEU A 40 -1.63 13.83 13.23
N ASN A 41 -0.93 14.93 13.51
CA ASN A 41 -1.56 16.12 14.09
C ASN A 41 -2.70 16.64 13.21
N GLY A 42 -3.89 16.81 13.80
CA GLY A 42 -5.09 17.26 13.10
C GLY A 42 -5.91 16.16 12.44
N TRP A 43 -5.48 14.90 12.46
CA TRP A 43 -6.28 13.78 11.98
C TRP A 43 -7.41 13.44 12.96
N PRO A 44 -8.64 13.19 12.47
CA PRO A 44 -9.69 12.59 13.30
C PRO A 44 -9.24 11.23 13.86
N SER A 45 -9.62 10.92 15.10
CA SER A 45 -9.36 9.62 15.74
C SER A 45 -7.86 9.23 15.82
N LYS A 46 -6.96 10.21 15.97
CA LYS A 46 -5.52 9.98 16.15
C LYS A 46 -5.22 9.00 17.30
N PRO A 47 -4.34 7.98 17.11
CA PRO A 47 -3.87 7.09 18.18
C PRO A 47 -2.97 7.80 19.20
N ALA A 48 -2.75 7.16 20.36
CA ALA A 48 -1.88 7.71 21.41
C ALA A 48 -0.39 7.80 21.01
N SER A 49 0.04 6.98 20.05
CA SER A 49 1.40 6.95 19.51
C SER A 49 1.36 7.21 18.01
N ASP A 50 2.28 8.03 17.52
CA ASP A 50 2.50 8.27 16.08
C ASP A 50 3.27 7.11 15.40
N TYR A 51 3.76 6.14 16.18
CA TYR A 51 4.44 4.94 15.69
C TYR A 51 3.51 3.73 15.58
N PHE A 52 3.66 2.96 14.50
CA PHE A 52 3.04 1.66 14.34
C PHE A 52 3.68 0.63 15.29
N VAL A 53 2.85 -0.15 15.98
CA VAL A 53 3.29 -1.23 16.87
C VAL A 53 2.97 -2.57 16.23
N GLY A 54 3.96 -3.13 15.51
CA GLY A 54 3.84 -4.40 14.82
C GLY A 54 4.97 -4.63 13.83
N ASN A 55 4.86 -5.70 13.05
CA ASN A 55 5.79 -6.02 11.98
C ASN A 55 5.24 -5.50 10.64
N LEU A 56 6.14 -5.01 9.79
CA LEU A 56 5.86 -4.63 8.41
C LEU A 56 6.79 -5.45 7.53
N ALA A 57 6.26 -5.95 6.41
CA ALA A 57 7.01 -6.63 5.37
C ALA A 57 6.48 -6.18 4.01
N ASP A 58 7.31 -6.35 2.99
CA ASP A 58 6.97 -6.27 1.57
C ASP A 58 6.22 -4.98 1.14
N VAL A 59 6.66 -3.82 1.64
CA VAL A 59 6.03 -2.54 1.31
C VAL A 59 6.47 -2.06 -0.07
N ALA A 60 5.53 -1.94 -1.01
CA ALA A 60 5.80 -1.51 -2.37
C ALA A 60 4.87 -0.37 -2.83
N ILE A 61 5.41 0.52 -3.68
CA ILE A 61 4.68 1.59 -4.35
C ILE A 61 4.74 1.34 -5.86
N PHE A 62 3.59 1.40 -6.53
CA PHE A 62 3.48 1.19 -7.96
C PHE A 62 3.12 2.51 -8.67
N PRO A 63 3.68 2.78 -9.87
CA PRO A 63 3.40 4.02 -10.61
C PRO A 63 2.00 4.04 -11.25
N SER A 64 1.25 2.94 -11.18
CA SER A 64 -0.08 2.79 -11.75
C SER A 64 -0.98 1.94 -10.86
N ALA A 65 -2.28 2.04 -11.12
CA ALA A 65 -3.28 1.27 -10.42
C ALA A 65 -3.10 -0.24 -10.64
N LEU A 66 -2.96 -1.02 -9.57
CA LEU A 66 -3.02 -2.48 -9.65
C LEU A 66 -4.44 -2.95 -9.94
N SER A 67 -4.54 -4.01 -10.75
CA SER A 67 -5.79 -4.74 -10.97
C SER A 67 -6.14 -5.60 -9.75
N ALA A 68 -7.42 -5.94 -9.58
CA ALA A 68 -7.84 -6.89 -8.53
C ALA A 68 -7.13 -8.25 -8.66
N GLN A 69 -6.85 -8.70 -9.88
CA GLN A 69 -6.10 -9.94 -10.13
C GLN A 69 -4.65 -9.83 -9.64
N SER A 70 -3.97 -8.71 -9.89
CA SER A 70 -2.61 -8.47 -9.41
C SER A 70 -2.56 -8.49 -7.87
N VAL A 71 -3.54 -7.85 -7.22
CA VAL A 71 -3.66 -7.84 -5.76
C VAL A 71 -3.90 -9.25 -5.21
N ALA A 72 -4.79 -10.04 -5.85
CA ALA A 72 -5.03 -11.43 -5.48
C ALA A 72 -3.77 -12.30 -5.65
N THR A 73 -3.00 -12.09 -6.73
CA THR A 73 -1.73 -12.80 -6.95
C THR A 73 -0.72 -12.50 -5.84
N LEU A 74 -0.56 -11.23 -5.45
CA LEU A 74 0.31 -10.85 -4.32
C LEU A 74 -0.11 -11.56 -3.03
N TYR A 75 -1.39 -11.49 -2.67
CA TYR A 75 -1.93 -12.14 -1.48
C TYR A 75 -1.77 -13.68 -1.49
N SER A 76 -1.86 -14.31 -2.66
CA SER A 76 -1.75 -15.76 -2.79
C SER A 76 -0.32 -16.31 -2.63
N ALA A 77 0.69 -15.44 -2.51
CA ALA A 77 2.06 -15.86 -2.29
C ALA A 77 2.19 -16.62 -0.97
N THR A 78 2.80 -17.81 -1.02
CA THR A 78 2.92 -18.71 0.13
C THR A 78 4.21 -18.51 0.93
N SER A 79 5.03 -17.54 0.56
CA SER A 79 6.26 -17.16 1.25
C SER A 79 6.62 -15.71 0.94
N SER A 80 7.35 -15.05 1.85
CA SER A 80 7.85 -13.68 1.62
C SER A 80 8.73 -13.60 0.37
N SER A 81 9.53 -14.65 0.09
CA SER A 81 10.32 -14.69 -1.14
C SER A 81 9.45 -14.71 -2.41
N ALA A 82 8.32 -15.41 -2.39
CA ALA A 82 7.39 -15.45 -3.52
C ALA A 82 6.67 -14.10 -3.67
N GLU A 83 6.26 -13.49 -2.55
CA GLU A 83 5.63 -12.18 -2.54
C GLU A 83 6.58 -11.10 -3.07
N SER A 84 7.81 -11.02 -2.55
CA SER A 84 8.83 -10.08 -3.04
C SER A 84 9.09 -10.24 -4.54
N GLN A 85 9.13 -11.46 -5.08
CA GLN A 85 9.30 -11.69 -6.52
C GLN A 85 8.08 -11.23 -7.33
N ALA A 86 6.87 -11.51 -6.84
CA ALA A 86 5.63 -11.05 -7.47
C ALA A 86 5.54 -9.51 -7.47
N ILE A 87 5.99 -8.86 -6.39
CA ILE A 87 6.11 -7.40 -6.31
C ILE A 87 7.08 -6.89 -7.37
N LEU A 88 8.29 -7.44 -7.45
CA LEU A 88 9.29 -7.00 -8.42
C LEU A 88 8.81 -7.16 -9.87
N ALA A 89 8.06 -8.22 -10.17
CA ALA A 89 7.47 -8.45 -11.49
C ALA A 89 6.45 -7.37 -11.91
N LEU A 90 5.87 -6.65 -10.93
CA LEU A 90 4.95 -5.54 -11.17
C LEU A 90 5.65 -4.18 -11.33
N ASN A 91 6.99 -4.15 -11.35
CA ASN A 91 7.82 -2.94 -11.57
C ASN A 91 7.47 -1.78 -10.62
N PRO A 92 7.65 -1.95 -9.30
CA PRO A 92 7.36 -0.90 -8.34
C PRO A 92 8.33 0.27 -8.53
N SER A 93 7.85 1.49 -8.27
CA SER A 93 8.69 2.69 -8.20
C SER A 93 9.50 2.75 -6.91
N ALA A 94 9.07 2.04 -5.86
CA ALA A 94 9.83 1.84 -4.64
C ALA A 94 9.41 0.53 -3.95
N PHE A 95 10.36 -0.17 -3.32
CA PHE A 95 10.11 -1.42 -2.63
C PHE A 95 11.04 -1.59 -1.42
N TRP A 96 10.45 -1.86 -0.25
CA TRP A 96 11.14 -2.15 1.00
C TRP A 96 10.67 -3.52 1.52
N PRO A 97 11.47 -4.58 1.36
CA PRO A 97 11.07 -5.93 1.79
C PRO A 97 10.86 -6.04 3.30
N LEU A 98 11.68 -5.36 4.12
CA LEU A 98 11.56 -5.34 5.59
C LEU A 98 11.48 -6.74 6.26
N ASN A 99 12.02 -7.78 5.62
CA ASN A 99 11.95 -9.19 6.04
C ASN A 99 12.86 -9.56 7.25
N GLY A 100 12.95 -8.66 8.25
CA GLY A 100 13.75 -8.85 9.47
C GLY A 100 13.10 -9.75 10.49
#